data_AF-A0AAW9I8W5-F1
#
_entry.id   AF-A0AAW9I8W5-F1
#
_cell.length_a   1.000
_cell.length_b   1.000
_cell.length_c   1.000
_cell.angle_alpha   90.00
_cell.angle_beta   90.00
_cell.angle_gamma   90.00
#
_symmetry.space_group_name_H-M   'P 1'
#
loop_
_entity.id
_entity.type
_entity.pdbx_description
1 polymer ?
#
loop_
_entity_poly.entity_id
_entity_poly.type
_entity_poly.pdbx_seq_one_letter_code
_entity_poly.pdbx_strand_id
1 'polypeptide(L)'
;MGDNLTYKILKKHLVEGELKAGNFVSIKIDQTLTQDSTGTMAYLQLEAMDIEKVKTKRSVAFVDHNMLQQGFENADDHKYIQTVAKKHGIYFSKPGNGICHQVFLERFSTPGDTLL
;
A
#
# COMPACT_ATOMS: atom_id res chain seq x y z
N MET A 1 6.94 -4.56 33.44
CA MET A 1 6.63 -3.27 32.78
C MET A 1 5.82 -3.58 31.54
N GLY A 2 4.71 -2.89 31.28
CA GLY A 2 3.84 -3.21 30.14
C GLY A 2 4.41 -2.71 28.81
N ASP A 3 4.09 -3.39 27.72
CA ASP A 3 4.44 -2.94 26.36
C ASP A 3 3.71 -1.63 26.01
N ASN A 4 4.39 -0.76 25.26
CA ASN A 4 3.75 0.39 24.62
C ASN A 4 2.86 -0.05 23.44
N LEU A 5 2.07 0.88 22.89
CA LEU A 5 1.12 0.57 21.81
C LEU A 5 1.80 -0.02 20.57
N THR A 6 2.94 0.55 20.15
CA THR A 6 3.70 0.07 18.99
C THR A 6 4.14 -1.38 19.18
N TYR A 7 4.74 -1.73 20.33
CA TYR A 7 5.16 -3.10 20.62
C TYR A 7 3.96 -4.05 20.72
N LYS A 8 2.82 -3.61 21.25
CA LYS A 8 1.58 -4.41 21.26
C LYS A 8 1.11 -4.73 19.84
N ILE A 9 1.12 -3.75 18.94
CA ILE A 9 0.75 -3.94 17.54
C ILE A 9 1.77 -4.84 16.84
N LEU A 10 3.07 -4.56 16.95
CA LEU A 10 4.11 -5.37 16.30
C LEU A 10 4.09 -6.82 16.80
N LYS A 11 3.93 -7.06 18.12
CA LYS A 11 3.83 -8.43 18.68
C LYS A 11 2.65 -9.21 18.08
N LYS A 12 1.53 -8.54 17.83
CA LYS A 12 0.35 -9.17 17.20
C LYS A 12 0.58 -9.54 15.73
N HIS A 13 1.50 -8.86 15.04
CA HIS A 13 1.78 -9.08 13.61
C HIS A 13 3.13 -9.77 13.36
N LEU A 14 3.87 -10.15 14.40
CA LEU A 14 5.17 -10.79 14.27
C LEU A 14 5.02 -12.17 13.61
N VAL A 15 5.78 -12.38 12.54
CA VAL A 15 5.86 -13.67 11.83
C VAL A 15 7.17 -14.36 12.19
N GLU A 16 8.27 -13.62 12.25
CA GLU A 16 9.61 -14.16 12.51
C GLU A 16 10.49 -13.11 13.22
N GLY A 17 11.43 -13.60 14.03
CA GLY A 17 12.43 -12.78 14.73
C GLY A 17 12.03 -12.46 16.17
N GLU A 18 12.84 -11.63 16.82
CA GLU A 18 12.62 -11.17 18.19
C GLU A 18 12.42 -9.64 18.17
N LEU A 19 11.31 -9.15 18.74
CA LEU A 19 11.02 -7.72 18.86
C LEU A 19 11.91 -7.07 19.92
N LYS A 20 13.18 -6.89 19.54
CA LYS A 20 14.22 -6.19 20.28
C LYS A 20 14.83 -5.15 19.36
N ALA A 21 15.02 -3.93 19.87
CA ALA A 21 15.58 -2.83 19.09
C ALA A 21 16.94 -3.22 18.47
N GLY A 22 17.11 -2.94 17.18
CA GLY A 22 18.30 -3.32 16.41
C GLY A 22 18.21 -4.68 15.72
N ASN A 23 17.23 -5.52 16.04
CA ASN A 23 17.03 -6.79 15.35
C ASN A 23 16.15 -6.62 14.12
N PHE A 24 16.43 -7.41 13.07
CA PHE A 24 15.50 -7.61 11.97
C PHE A 24 14.35 -8.50 12.42
N VAL A 25 13.15 -8.17 11.97
CA VAL A 25 11.93 -8.94 12.20
C VAL A 25 11.10 -8.99 10.93
N SER A 26 10.35 -10.07 10.76
CA SER A 26 9.33 -10.18 9.72
C SER A 26 7.98 -9.93 10.36
N ILE A 27 7.22 -8.95 9.85
CA ILE A 27 5.85 -8.68 10.29
C ILE A 27 4.87 -8.88 9.15
N LYS A 28 3.65 -9.29 9.50
CA LYS A 28 2.53 -9.32 8.57
C LYS A 28 2.03 -7.90 8.31
N ILE A 29 1.90 -7.58 7.03
CA ILE A 29 1.29 -6.34 6.56
C ILE A 29 -0.19 -6.59 6.26
N ASP A 30 -1.07 -5.85 6.94
CA ASP A 30 -2.51 -5.96 6.74
C ASP A 30 -2.98 -5.17 5.53
N GLN A 31 -2.41 -3.98 5.35
CA GLN A 31 -2.84 -3.03 4.34
C GLN A 31 -1.65 -2.43 3.60
N THR A 32 -1.82 -2.10 2.33
CA THR A 32 -0.81 -1.34 1.57
C THR A 32 -1.42 -0.13 0.87
N LEU A 33 -0.62 0.93 0.76
CA LEU A 33 -0.96 2.14 0.03
C LEU A 33 0.15 2.45 -0.98
N THR A 34 -0.23 2.62 -2.24
CA THR A 34 0.66 3.22 -3.24
C THR A 34 0.03 4.47 -3.82
N GLN A 35 0.86 5.38 -4.29
CA GLN A 35 0.45 6.58 -5.02
C GLN A 35 1.05 6.54 -6.43
N ASP A 36 0.55 7.33 -7.35
CA ASP A 36 0.83 7.28 -8.79
C ASP A 36 2.31 7.45 -9.15
N SER A 37 3.11 8.20 -8.38
CA SER A 37 4.55 8.34 -8.62
C SER A 37 5.41 7.17 -8.15
N THR A 38 4.94 6.33 -7.21
CA THR A 38 5.68 5.12 -6.76
C THR A 38 5.02 3.81 -7.17
N GLY A 39 3.72 3.85 -7.46
CA GLY A 39 2.88 2.70 -7.74
C GLY A 39 3.26 2.01 -9.04
N THR A 40 3.58 2.77 -10.10
CA THR A 40 3.98 2.20 -11.40
C THR A 40 5.12 1.20 -11.23
N MET A 41 6.22 1.62 -10.59
CA MET A 41 7.37 0.75 -10.37
C MET A 41 7.09 -0.40 -9.41
N ALA A 42 6.35 -0.16 -8.32
CA ALA A 42 5.98 -1.23 -7.39
C ALA A 42 5.18 -2.35 -8.09
N TYR A 43 4.29 -1.95 -9.02
CA TYR A 43 3.46 -2.87 -9.76
C TYR A 43 4.18 -3.59 -10.90
N LEU A 44 5.12 -2.94 -11.57
CA LEU A 44 5.97 -3.61 -12.54
C LEU A 44 6.79 -4.73 -11.87
N GLN A 45 7.27 -4.48 -10.65
CA GLN A 45 7.95 -5.52 -9.86
C GLN A 45 7.00 -6.62 -9.39
N LEU A 46 5.78 -6.28 -8.98
CA LEU A 46 4.76 -7.28 -8.62
C LEU A 46 4.45 -8.22 -9.79
N GLU A 47 4.30 -7.68 -11.00
CA GLU A 47 4.08 -8.48 -12.21
C GLU A 47 5.30 -9.32 -12.56
N ALA A 48 6.52 -8.78 -12.43
CA ALA A 48 7.75 -9.52 -12.67
C ALA A 48 7.97 -10.67 -11.68
N MET A 49 7.41 -10.58 -10.47
CA MET A 49 7.40 -11.64 -9.47
C MET A 49 6.34 -12.73 -9.73
N ASP A 50 5.55 -12.60 -10.80
CA ASP A 50 4.47 -13.54 -11.20
C ASP A 50 3.42 -13.77 -10.10
N ILE A 51 3.06 -12.71 -9.37
CA ILE A 51 2.06 -12.77 -8.32
C ILE A 51 0.66 -12.53 -8.92
N GLU A 52 -0.22 -13.53 -8.85
CA GLU A 52 -1.58 -13.40 -9.42
C GLU A 52 -2.44 -12.35 -8.70
N LYS A 53 -2.47 -12.37 -7.36
CA LYS A 53 -3.24 -11.42 -6.54
C LYS A 53 -2.50 -11.01 -5.28
N VAL A 54 -2.78 -9.79 -4.81
CA VAL A 54 -2.29 -9.32 -3.50
C VAL A 54 -2.86 -10.18 -2.36
N LYS A 55 -2.07 -10.33 -1.29
CA LYS A 55 -2.41 -11.16 -0.11
C LYS A 55 -2.80 -10.35 1.13
N THR A 56 -2.76 -9.03 1.03
CA THR A 56 -3.14 -8.09 2.09
C THR A 56 -4.65 -8.13 2.29
N LYS A 57 -5.14 -7.69 3.45
CA LYS A 57 -6.58 -7.46 3.68
C LYS A 57 -7.09 -6.34 2.76
N ARG A 58 -6.22 -5.35 2.48
CA ARG A 58 -6.56 -4.20 1.65
C ARG A 58 -5.31 -3.62 0.98
N SER A 59 -5.29 -3.56 -0.34
CA SER A 59 -4.32 -2.75 -1.08
C SER A 59 -5.07 -1.68 -1.86
N VAL A 60 -4.57 -0.45 -1.84
CA VAL A 60 -5.17 0.68 -2.56
C VAL A 60 -4.10 1.45 -3.33
N ALA A 61 -4.36 1.69 -4.62
CA ALA A 61 -3.58 2.54 -5.50
C ALA A 61 -4.28 3.89 -5.65
N PHE A 62 -3.59 4.99 -5.33
CA PHE A 62 -4.10 6.34 -5.45
C PHE A 62 -3.49 7.07 -6.64
N VAL A 63 -4.30 7.87 -7.33
CA VAL A 63 -3.85 8.84 -8.32
C VAL A 63 -4.10 10.24 -7.78
N ASP A 64 -3.06 10.86 -7.21
CA ASP A 64 -3.16 12.13 -6.50
C ASP A 64 -1.93 13.04 -6.66
N HIS A 65 -0.81 12.58 -7.18
CA HIS A 65 0.43 13.36 -7.33
C HIS A 65 0.56 14.00 -8.72
N ASN A 66 0.19 13.28 -9.79
CA ASN A 66 0.44 13.66 -11.18
C ASN A 66 -0.80 14.21 -11.89
N MET A 67 -1.60 15.00 -11.15
CA MET A 67 -2.91 15.48 -11.58
C MET A 67 -2.91 16.46 -12.75
N LEU A 68 -1.84 17.25 -12.90
CA LEU A 68 -1.72 18.23 -13.99
C LEU A 68 -1.51 17.57 -15.36
N GLN A 69 -1.04 16.30 -15.39
CA GLN A 69 -0.73 15.54 -16.61
C GLN A 69 0.06 16.35 -17.67
N GLN A 70 1.25 16.82 -17.29
CA GLN A 70 2.08 17.67 -18.15
C GLN A 70 2.57 16.96 -19.43
N GLY A 71 2.62 15.63 -19.42
CA GLY A 71 3.00 14.76 -20.53
C GLY A 71 2.09 13.55 -20.65
N PHE A 72 2.22 12.80 -21.75
CA PHE A 72 1.41 11.60 -22.02
C PHE A 72 1.76 10.46 -21.05
N GLU A 73 2.98 10.45 -20.52
CA GLU A 73 3.49 9.47 -19.58
C GLU A 73 2.60 9.37 -18.33
N ASN A 74 2.10 10.50 -17.82
CA ASN A 74 1.21 10.51 -16.66
C ASN A 74 -0.13 9.84 -16.98
N ALA A 75 -0.68 10.07 -18.17
CA ALA A 75 -1.94 9.46 -18.59
C ALA A 75 -1.78 7.94 -18.76
N ASP A 76 -0.66 7.52 -19.34
CA ASP A 76 -0.30 6.12 -19.54
C ASP A 76 -0.06 5.41 -18.21
N ASP A 77 0.69 6.01 -17.29
CA ASP A 77 0.91 5.48 -15.94
C ASP A 77 -0.40 5.31 -15.17
N HIS A 78 -1.28 6.31 -15.20
CA HIS A 78 -2.59 6.20 -14.54
C HIS A 78 -3.43 5.07 -15.16
N LYS A 79 -3.36 4.91 -16.49
CA LYS A 79 -4.07 3.85 -17.18
C LYS A 79 -3.50 2.48 -16.83
N TYR A 80 -2.18 2.36 -16.81
CA TYR A 80 -1.47 1.17 -16.38
C TYR A 80 -1.88 0.78 -14.96
N ILE A 81 -1.76 1.68 -13.99
CA ILE A 81 -2.15 1.46 -12.59
C ILE A 81 -3.60 0.99 -12.49
N GLN A 82 -4.53 1.61 -13.23
CA GLN A 82 -5.93 1.19 -13.25
C GLN A 82 -6.08 -0.28 -13.70
N THR A 83 -5.35 -0.68 -14.74
CA THR A 83 -5.42 -2.04 -15.29
C THR A 83 -4.78 -3.08 -14.37
N VAL A 84 -3.60 -2.79 -13.83
CA VAL A 84 -2.91 -3.68 -12.88
C VAL A 84 -3.72 -3.80 -11.60
N ALA A 85 -4.26 -2.70 -11.08
CA ALA A 85 -5.07 -2.74 -9.87
C ALA A 85 -6.28 -3.68 -10.05
N LYS A 86 -6.96 -3.59 -11.20
CA LYS A 86 -8.06 -4.51 -11.55
C LYS A 86 -7.59 -5.97 -11.63
N LYS A 87 -6.43 -6.23 -12.24
CA LYS A 87 -5.87 -7.58 -12.42
C LYS A 87 -5.52 -8.24 -11.08
N HIS A 88 -4.82 -7.53 -10.20
CA HIS A 88 -4.27 -8.10 -8.96
C HIS A 88 -5.17 -7.94 -7.73
N GLY A 89 -6.38 -7.38 -7.88
CA GLY A 89 -7.36 -7.24 -6.79
C GLY A 89 -7.08 -6.05 -5.86
N ILE A 90 -6.51 -4.98 -6.40
CA ILE A 90 -6.17 -3.74 -5.68
C ILE A 90 -7.28 -2.72 -5.94
N TYR A 91 -7.65 -1.95 -4.91
CA TYR A 91 -8.60 -0.85 -5.07
C TYR A 91 -7.94 0.31 -5.80
N PHE A 92 -8.57 0.80 -6.86
CA PHE A 92 -8.11 1.96 -7.60
C PHE A 92 -8.87 3.22 -7.15
N SER A 93 -8.18 4.15 -6.50
CA SER A 93 -8.70 5.48 -6.18
C SER A 93 -8.40 6.42 -7.34
N LYS A 94 -9.48 6.83 -8.02
CA LYS A 94 -9.43 7.62 -9.25
C LYS A 94 -8.83 9.01 -9.03
N PRO A 95 -8.30 9.64 -10.10
CA PRO A 95 -7.90 11.05 -10.08
C PRO A 95 -9.00 11.94 -9.51
N GLY A 96 -8.63 12.85 -8.60
CA GLY A 96 -9.56 13.80 -7.99
C GLY A 96 -10.36 13.26 -6.80
N ASN A 97 -10.15 12.01 -6.39
CA ASN A 97 -10.80 11.46 -5.19
C ASN A 97 -10.21 12.00 -3.87
N GLY A 98 -9.00 12.58 -3.93
CA GLY A 98 -8.32 13.23 -2.81
C GLY A 98 -6.93 12.65 -2.53
N ILE A 99 -6.19 13.34 -1.65
CA ILE A 99 -4.85 12.94 -1.24
C ILE A 99 -4.90 11.57 -0.53
N CYS A 100 -3.96 10.69 -0.87
CA CYS A 100 -3.96 9.28 -0.50
C CYS A 100 -4.11 9.07 1.02
N HIS A 101 -3.34 9.79 1.85
CA HIS A 101 -3.41 9.66 3.30
C HIS A 101 -4.77 10.10 3.87
N GLN A 102 -5.36 11.17 3.33
CA GLN A 102 -6.65 11.69 3.80
C GLN A 102 -7.76 10.69 3.47
N VAL A 103 -7.84 10.27 2.21
CA VAL A 103 -8.88 9.32 1.75
C VAL A 103 -8.71 7.97 2.44
N PHE A 104 -7.47 7.52 2.65
CA PHE A 104 -7.22 6.26 3.33
C PHE A 104 -7.64 6.31 4.80
N LEU A 105 -7.33 7.40 5.50
CA LEU A 105 -7.78 7.63 6.87
C LEU A 105 -9.31 7.61 6.98
N GLU A 106 -10.00 8.30 6.07
CA GLU A 106 -11.46 8.42 6.10
C GLU A 106 -12.20 7.11 5.78
N ARG A 107 -11.58 6.19 5.04
CA ARG A 107 -12.29 5.04 4.44
C ARG A 107 -11.76 3.66 4.82
N PHE A 108 -10.48 3.53 5.17
CA PHE A 108 -9.82 2.23 5.25
C PHE A 108 -9.01 2.01 6.54
N SER A 109 -8.54 3.07 7.19
CA SER A 109 -7.76 2.95 8.43
C SER A 109 -8.53 2.20 9.52
N THR A 110 -7.87 1.20 10.10
CA THR A 110 -8.43 0.36 11.16
C THR A 110 -7.47 0.34 12.34
N PRO A 111 -7.92 0.64 13.58
CA PRO A 111 -7.04 0.61 14.75
C PRO A 111 -6.32 -0.73 14.92
N GLY A 112 -4.99 -0.68 14.97
CA GLY A 112 -4.13 -1.83 15.21
C GLY A 112 -3.78 -2.66 13.98
N ASP A 113 -4.29 -2.34 12.79
CA ASP A 113 -3.81 -2.92 11.53
C ASP A 113 -2.47 -2.28 11.12
N THR A 114 -1.60 -3.05 10.47
CA THR A 114 -0.35 -2.54 9.89
C THR A 114 -0.58 -2.01 8.47
N LEU A 115 -0.07 -0.81 8.20
CA LEU A 115 -0.08 -0.18 6.88
C LEU A 115 1.35 0.01 6.39
N LEU A 116 1.61 -0.40 5.14
CA LEU A 116 2.85 -0.14 4.41
C LEU A 116 2.59 0.78 3.21
#